data_AF-A0A8H7ZTL8-F1
#
_entry.id   AF-A0A8H7ZTL8-F1
#
_cell.length_a   1.000
_cell.length_b   1.000
_cell.length_c   1.000
_cell.angle_alpha   90.00
_cell.angle_beta   90.00
_cell.angle_gamma   90.00
#
_symmetry.space_group_name_H-M   'P 1'
#
loop_
_entity.id
_entity.type
_entity.pdbx_description
1 polymer ?
#
loop_
_entity_poly.entity_id
_entity_poly.type
_entity_poly.pdbx_seq_one_letter_code
_entity_poly.pdbx_strand_id
1 'polypeptide(L)'
;MRGQAFVVFKEQETADKALKELQGLMLYNKPLTIQYSNTKSDAVAKLDGTWDEHKRKRDEEKERRKDEPRVPLSKKQAVARAMGIDQSGASAQGGYQAGIPEAYLMPNKILFIQNLPEEATAEMLEALFNQYDGFKEVRLVPSKKDLAFVEYETEMQAGMAKQALHKFKMKGDHDGIDVPFARR
;
A
#
# COMPACT_ATOMS: atom_id res chain seq x y z
N MET A 1 -1.46 -17.77 -14.48
CA MET A 1 -2.34 -16.67 -14.03
C MET A 1 -3.78 -17.13 -14.25
N ARG A 2 -4.58 -17.25 -13.20
CA ARG A 2 -6.02 -17.58 -13.31
C ARG A 2 -6.79 -16.44 -12.64
N GLY A 3 -7.87 -15.96 -13.26
CA GLY A 3 -8.65 -14.82 -12.75
C GLY A 3 -8.18 -13.42 -13.19
N GLN A 4 -7.31 -13.32 -14.19
CA GLN A 4 -6.89 -12.05 -14.79
C GLN A 4 -6.99 -12.17 -16.32
N ALA A 5 -7.40 -11.10 -16.98
CA ALA A 5 -7.50 -11.01 -18.43
C ALA A 5 -7.00 -9.66 -18.93
N PHE A 6 -6.47 -9.62 -20.15
CA PHE A 6 -6.12 -8.40 -20.84
C PHE A 6 -7.11 -8.19 -21.98
N VAL A 7 -7.78 -7.03 -21.99
CA VAL A 7 -8.71 -6.62 -23.04
C VAL A 7 -8.06 -5.48 -23.80
N VAL A 8 -8.04 -5.58 -25.13
CA VAL A 8 -7.43 -4.58 -26.01
C VAL A 8 -8.55 -3.91 -26.81
N PHE A 9 -8.67 -2.61 -26.66
CA PHE A 9 -9.57 -1.80 -27.48
C PHE A 9 -8.78 -1.16 -28.63
N LYS A 10 -9.48 -0.87 -29.73
CA LYS A 10 -8.90 -0.13 -30.86
C LYS A 10 -8.61 1.32 -30.50
N GLU A 11 -9.50 1.94 -29.72
CA GLU A 11 -9.42 3.35 -29.33
C GLU A 11 -9.34 3.50 -27.81
N GLN A 12 -8.53 4.46 -27.36
CA GLN A 12 -8.34 4.74 -25.94
C GLN A 12 -9.64 5.19 -25.26
N GLU A 13 -10.45 6.01 -25.93
CA GLU A 13 -11.71 6.51 -25.37
C GLU A 13 -12.69 5.38 -25.03
N THR A 14 -12.69 4.30 -25.84
CA THR A 14 -13.53 3.12 -25.57
C THR A 14 -13.02 2.36 -24.34
N ALA A 15 -11.71 2.30 -24.14
CA ALA A 15 -11.11 1.72 -22.93
C ALA A 15 -11.46 2.53 -21.68
N ASP A 16 -11.45 3.87 -21.77
CA ASP A 16 -11.79 4.77 -20.67
C ASP A 16 -13.27 4.65 -20.26
N LYS A 17 -14.17 4.53 -21.24
CA LYS A 17 -15.60 4.25 -21.01
C LYS A 17 -15.79 2.91 -20.32
N ALA A 18 -15.17 1.85 -20.84
CA ALA A 18 -15.23 0.51 -20.25
C ALA A 18 -14.70 0.49 -18.81
N LEU A 19 -13.61 1.19 -18.53
CA LEU A 19 -13.07 1.31 -17.18
C LEU A 19 -14.07 1.99 -16.25
N LYS A 20 -14.69 3.10 -16.66
CA LYS A 20 -15.64 3.84 -15.80
C LYS A 20 -16.95 3.08 -15.57
N GLU A 21 -17.48 2.43 -16.60
CA GLU A 21 -18.80 1.79 -16.55
C GLU A 21 -18.76 0.38 -15.96
N LEU A 22 -17.68 -0.36 -16.18
CA LEU A 22 -17.59 -1.78 -15.80
C LEU A 22 -16.80 -2.00 -14.51
N GLN A 23 -16.21 -0.95 -13.91
CA GLN A 23 -15.54 -1.05 -12.62
C GLN A 23 -16.54 -1.44 -11.53
N GLY A 24 -16.21 -2.48 -10.76
CA GLY A 24 -17.05 -2.98 -9.67
C GLY A 24 -18.26 -3.78 -10.13
N LEU A 25 -18.43 -4.01 -11.44
CA LEU A 25 -19.52 -4.82 -11.97
C LEU A 25 -19.44 -6.24 -11.41
N MET A 26 -20.55 -6.74 -10.88
CA MET A 26 -20.59 -8.08 -10.28
C MET A 26 -20.58 -9.14 -11.38
N LEU A 27 -19.45 -9.83 -11.53
CA LEU A 27 -19.26 -10.90 -12.49
C LEU A 27 -18.99 -12.21 -11.73
N TYR A 28 -19.89 -13.18 -11.87
CA TYR A 28 -19.84 -14.45 -11.12
C TYR A 28 -19.68 -14.27 -9.61
N ASN A 29 -20.46 -13.35 -9.03
CA ASN A 29 -20.41 -12.98 -7.60
C ASN A 29 -19.06 -12.43 -7.13
N LYS A 30 -18.25 -11.88 -8.05
CA LYS A 30 -17.04 -11.14 -7.74
C LYS A 30 -17.07 -9.77 -8.42
N PRO A 31 -16.78 -8.66 -7.71
CA PRO A 31 -16.68 -7.36 -8.34
C PRO A 31 -15.51 -7.34 -9.31
N LEU A 32 -15.73 -6.82 -10.52
CA LEU A 32 -14.71 -6.69 -11.55
C LEU A 32 -13.77 -5.53 -11.20
N THR A 33 -12.46 -5.78 -11.23
CA THR A 33 -11.43 -4.75 -11.07
C THR A 33 -10.72 -4.55 -12.40
N ILE A 34 -10.76 -3.33 -12.93
CA ILE A 34 -10.19 -2.95 -14.22
C ILE A 34 -9.09 -1.91 -13.98
N GLN A 35 -8.00 -2.03 -14.73
CA GLN A 35 -6.88 -1.09 -14.74
C GLN A 35 -6.20 -1.06 -16.10
N TYR A 36 -5.49 0.03 -16.38
CA TYR A 36 -4.63 0.09 -17.55
C TYR A 36 -3.44 -0.85 -17.40
N SER A 37 -2.99 -1.40 -18.52
CA SER A 37 -1.80 -2.23 -18.55
C SER A 37 -0.54 -1.39 -18.37
N ASN A 38 0.40 -1.87 -17.56
CA ASN A 38 1.73 -1.24 -17.38
C ASN A 38 2.59 -1.26 -18.65
N THR A 39 2.28 -2.16 -19.59
CA THR A 39 2.99 -2.30 -20.86
C THR A 39 2.01 -2.31 -22.03
N LYS A 40 2.48 -1.89 -23.20
CA LYS A 40 1.70 -1.93 -24.44
C LYS A 40 1.38 -3.40 -24.80
N SER A 41 0.19 -3.64 -25.37
CA SER A 41 -0.19 -4.98 -25.81
C SER A 41 0.45 -5.31 -27.15
N ASP A 42 0.79 -6.58 -27.34
CA ASP A 42 1.39 -7.10 -28.56
C ASP A 42 0.51 -6.84 -29.80
N ALA A 43 -0.81 -6.84 -29.63
CA ALA A 43 -1.75 -6.51 -30.70
C ALA A 43 -1.65 -5.04 -31.13
N VAL A 44 -1.52 -4.11 -30.18
CA VAL A 44 -1.38 -2.67 -30.46
C VAL A 44 0.00 -2.38 -31.05
N ALA A 45 1.06 -3.01 -30.53
CA ALA A 45 2.41 -2.84 -31.06
C ALA A 45 2.55 -3.34 -32.51
N LYS A 46 1.82 -4.39 -32.88
CA LYS A 46 1.77 -4.87 -34.28
C LYS A 46 1.01 -3.92 -35.21
N LEU A 47 -0.06 -3.29 -34.72
CA LEU A 47 -0.83 -2.32 -35.51
C LEU A 47 -0.08 -1.00 -35.71
N ASP A 48 0.62 -0.52 -34.69
CA ASP A 48 1.38 0.74 -34.74
C ASP A 48 2.76 0.59 -35.43
N GLY A 49 3.13 -0.63 -35.86
CA GLY A 49 4.43 -0.90 -36.47
C GLY A 49 5.62 -0.89 -35.49
N THR A 50 5.39 -0.66 -34.21
CA THR A 50 6.44 -0.61 -33.16
C THR A 50 6.75 -1.99 -32.56
N TRP A 51 6.50 -3.07 -33.30
CA TRP A 51 6.60 -4.43 -32.80
C TRP A 51 8.03 -4.81 -32.40
N ASP A 52 9.02 -4.49 -33.24
CA ASP A 52 10.41 -4.87 -33.02
C ASP A 52 11.03 -4.19 -31.78
N GLU A 53 10.76 -2.90 -31.58
CA GLU A 53 11.20 -2.20 -30.36
C GLU A 53 10.53 -2.76 -29.10
N HIS A 54 9.24 -3.07 -29.17
CA HIS A 54 8.51 -3.63 -28.04
C HIS A 54 9.02 -5.04 -27.68
N LYS A 55 9.34 -5.85 -28.69
CA LYS A 55 9.94 -7.17 -28.52
C LYS A 55 11.33 -7.08 -27.90
N ARG A 56 12.20 -6.21 -28.42
CA ARG A 56 13.55 -5.96 -27.87
C ARG A 56 13.50 -5.54 -26.40
N LYS A 57 12.64 -4.58 -26.06
CA LYS A 57 12.48 -4.10 -24.69
C LYS A 57 11.99 -5.20 -23.73
N ARG A 58 11.14 -6.11 -24.21
CA ARG A 58 10.66 -7.26 -23.44
C ARG A 58 11.78 -8.28 -23.21
N ASP A 59 12.57 -8.58 -24.24
CA ASP A 59 13.68 -9.53 -24.14
C ASP A 59 14.79 -9.00 -23.21
N GLU A 60 15.15 -7.71 -23.31
CA GLU A 60 16.08 -7.05 -22.38
C GLU A 60 15.58 -7.05 -20.93
N GLU A 61 14.29 -6.79 -20.69
CA GLU A 61 13.74 -6.86 -19.34
C GLU A 61 13.68 -8.30 -18.80
N LYS A 62 13.47 -9.28 -19.68
CA LYS A 62 13.51 -10.69 -19.32
C LYS A 62 14.92 -11.16 -18.96
N GLU A 63 15.94 -10.65 -19.65
CA GLU A 63 17.37 -10.86 -19.34
C GLU A 63 17.77 -10.16 -18.03
N ARG A 64 17.38 -8.89 -17.83
CA ARG A 64 17.67 -8.16 -16.59
C ARG A 64 17.07 -8.83 -15.35
N ARG A 65 15.85 -9.37 -15.48
CA ARG A 65 15.18 -10.19 -14.44
C ARG A 65 15.84 -11.55 -14.18
N LYS A 66 16.76 -11.99 -15.03
CA LYS A 66 17.47 -13.27 -14.93
C LYS A 66 18.79 -13.12 -14.15
N ASP A 67 19.45 -11.97 -14.29
CA ASP A 67 20.70 -11.62 -13.61
C ASP A 67 20.49 -10.95 -12.24
N GLU A 68 19.36 -10.28 -12.00
CA GLU A 68 19.02 -9.84 -10.64
C GLU A 68 18.86 -11.06 -9.71
N PRO A 69 19.51 -11.06 -8.51
CA PRO A 69 19.28 -12.10 -7.53
C PRO A 69 17.78 -12.11 -7.23
N ARG A 70 17.15 -13.26 -7.45
CA ARG A 70 15.75 -13.48 -7.07
C ARG A 70 15.69 -13.37 -5.54
N VAL A 71 15.55 -12.15 -5.02
CA VAL A 71 14.85 -11.94 -3.76
C VAL A 71 13.53 -12.65 -3.95
N PRO A 72 13.23 -13.72 -3.19
CA PRO A 72 11.94 -14.38 -3.32
C PRO A 72 10.92 -13.27 -3.16
N LEU A 73 10.13 -13.03 -4.21
CA LEU A 73 8.95 -12.19 -4.17
C LEU A 73 8.24 -12.63 -2.90
N SER A 74 8.32 -11.80 -1.86
CA SER A 74 7.88 -12.21 -0.54
C SER A 74 6.46 -12.70 -0.69
N LYS A 75 6.06 -13.73 0.06
CA LYS A 75 4.70 -14.29 0.01
C LYS A 75 3.61 -13.21 -0.01
N LYS A 76 3.89 -11.98 0.47
CA LYS A 76 3.11 -10.75 0.29
C LYS A 76 2.64 -10.44 -1.14
N GLN A 77 3.45 -10.63 -2.20
CA GLN A 77 2.98 -10.36 -3.58
C GLN A 77 2.10 -11.47 -4.15
N ALA A 78 2.29 -12.72 -3.71
CA ALA A 78 1.42 -13.83 -4.09
C ALA A 78 0.06 -13.75 -3.39
N VAL A 79 0.02 -13.25 -2.15
CA VAL A 79 -1.20 -13.06 -1.36
C VAL A 79 -1.96 -11.80 -1.80
N ALA A 80 -1.29 -10.68 -2.12
CA ALA A 80 -1.92 -9.48 -2.68
C ALA A 80 -2.56 -9.73 -4.07
N ARG A 81 -1.91 -10.54 -4.92
CA ARG A 81 -2.50 -10.97 -6.21
C ARG A 81 -3.64 -11.97 -6.06
N ALA A 82 -3.71 -12.72 -4.97
CA ALA A 82 -4.85 -13.60 -4.65
C ALA A 82 -6.09 -12.80 -4.18
N MET A 83 -5.90 -11.54 -3.77
CA MET A 83 -6.96 -10.67 -3.23
C MET A 83 -7.34 -9.47 -4.12
N GLY A 84 -6.80 -9.37 -5.34
CA GLY A 84 -7.33 -8.46 -6.37
C GLY A 84 -7.11 -6.96 -6.15
N ILE A 85 -6.07 -6.57 -5.42
CA ILE A 85 -5.74 -5.17 -5.14
C ILE A 85 -4.56 -4.75 -6.01
N ASP A 86 -4.81 -3.88 -6.98
CA ASP A 86 -3.82 -3.29 -7.87
C ASP A 86 -3.65 -1.81 -7.49
N GLN A 87 -2.40 -1.39 -7.36
CA GLN A 87 -2.00 -0.06 -6.90
C GLN A 87 -1.52 0.73 -8.12
N SER A 88 -2.35 1.65 -8.62
CA SER A 88 -1.87 2.83 -9.32
C SER A 88 -1.52 3.90 -8.28
N GLY A 89 -0.31 4.44 -8.38
CA GLY A 89 0.22 5.41 -7.45
C GLY A 89 -0.57 6.73 -7.47
N ALA A 90 -0.74 7.30 -6.29
CA ALA A 90 -1.05 8.71 -6.11
C ALA A 90 -0.25 9.24 -4.91
N SER A 91 0.27 10.42 -5.16
CA SER A 91 1.21 11.24 -4.41
C SER A 91 0.72 11.69 -3.04
N ALA A 92 1.71 12.01 -2.20
CA ALA A 92 1.63 12.86 -1.01
C ALA A 92 0.44 13.84 -1.00
N GLN A 93 -0.49 13.63 -0.07
CA GLN A 93 -1.24 14.69 0.61
C GLN A 93 -2.00 14.08 1.80
N GLY A 94 -1.48 14.36 3.00
CA GLY A 94 -2.06 13.90 4.25
C GLY A 94 -3.48 14.42 4.46
N GLY A 95 -4.45 13.52 4.28
CA GLY A 95 -5.84 13.70 4.71
C GLY A 95 -6.17 12.70 5.81
N TYR A 96 -6.29 13.19 7.05
CA TYR A 96 -6.76 12.40 8.19
C TYR A 96 -8.28 12.24 8.09
N GLN A 97 -8.75 11.16 7.45
CA GLN A 97 -10.18 10.82 7.45
C GLN A 97 -10.43 9.60 8.34
N ALA A 98 -10.90 9.82 9.57
CA ALA A 98 -11.42 8.76 10.43
C ALA A 98 -12.56 8.04 9.68
N GLY A 99 -12.43 6.72 9.41
CA GLY A 99 -13.48 5.98 8.70
C GLY A 99 -13.06 4.74 7.91
N ILE A 100 -11.78 4.50 7.66
CA ILE A 100 -11.33 3.24 7.02
C ILE A 100 -11.09 2.19 8.12
N PRO A 101 -11.71 0.99 8.03
CA PRO A 101 -11.46 -0.09 8.96
C PRO A 101 -9.97 -0.48 8.99
N GLU A 102 -9.42 -0.66 10.19
CA GLU A 102 -8.01 -1.00 10.44
C GLU A 102 -7.49 -2.19 9.62
N ALA A 103 -8.38 -3.14 9.30
CA ALA A 103 -8.09 -4.31 8.50
C ALA A 103 -7.69 -4.01 7.05
N TYR A 104 -7.97 -2.80 6.54
CA TYR A 104 -7.63 -2.36 5.19
C TYR A 104 -6.34 -1.52 5.12
N LEU A 105 -5.72 -1.22 6.26
CA LEU A 105 -4.46 -0.50 6.27
C LEU A 105 -3.33 -1.46 5.91
N MET A 106 -2.78 -1.25 4.71
CA MET A 106 -1.61 -2.01 4.27
C MET A 106 -0.45 -1.76 5.24
N PRO A 107 0.37 -2.79 5.54
CA PRO A 107 1.51 -2.62 6.41
C PRO A 107 2.38 -1.45 5.96
N ASN A 108 2.61 -0.52 6.88
CA ASN A 108 3.42 0.67 6.67
C ASN A 108 4.53 0.67 7.71
N LYS A 109 5.68 1.24 7.34
CA LYS A 109 6.78 1.51 8.27
C LYS A 109 6.46 2.66 9.24
N ILE A 110 5.45 3.47 8.90
CA ILE A 110 4.97 4.56 9.75
C ILE A 110 3.70 4.12 10.48
N LEU A 111 3.67 4.32 11.78
CA LEU A 111 2.51 4.15 12.65
C LEU A 111 1.89 5.51 12.93
N PHE A 112 0.57 5.55 12.95
CA PHE A 112 -0.20 6.71 13.35
C PHE A 112 -0.75 6.42 14.74
N ILE A 113 -0.45 7.29 15.70
CA ILE A 113 -0.88 7.12 17.09
C ILE A 113 -2.05 8.06 17.32
N GLN A 114 -3.14 7.51 17.82
CA GLN A 114 -4.37 8.21 18.17
C GLN A 114 -4.70 7.97 19.63
N ASN A 115 -5.56 8.82 20.17
CA ASN A 115 -5.99 8.75 21.57
C ASN A 115 -4.78 8.82 22.51
N LEU A 116 -3.91 9.82 22.29
CA LEU A 116 -2.84 10.12 23.24
C LEU A 116 -3.38 10.98 24.38
N PRO A 117 -2.98 10.70 25.64
CA PRO A 117 -3.30 11.58 26.76
C PRO A 117 -2.66 12.96 26.55
N GLU A 118 -3.28 14.03 27.06
CA GLU A 118 -2.75 15.39 26.90
C GLU A 118 -1.35 15.59 27.52
N GLU A 119 -0.99 14.73 28.48
CA GLU A 119 0.34 14.69 29.10
C GLU A 119 1.38 13.91 28.29
N ALA A 120 1.01 13.26 27.18
CA ALA A 120 1.94 12.48 26.35
C ALA A 120 2.97 13.39 25.67
N THR A 121 4.25 13.22 26.02
CA THR A 121 5.37 13.93 25.37
C THR A 121 6.07 13.03 24.35
N ALA A 122 6.86 13.65 23.48
CA ALA A 122 7.66 12.93 22.49
C ALA A 122 8.62 11.95 23.18
N GLU A 123 9.27 12.37 24.26
CA GLU A 123 10.22 11.55 25.02
C GLU A 123 9.58 10.27 25.60
N MET A 124 8.33 10.36 26.07
CA MET A 124 7.59 9.19 26.55
C MET A 124 7.26 8.21 25.41
N LEU A 125 6.88 8.75 24.25
CA LEU A 125 6.63 7.94 23.05
C LEU A 125 7.91 7.32 22.51
N GLU A 126 9.01 8.08 22.47
CA GLU A 126 10.32 7.57 22.09
C GLU A 126 10.75 6.43 22.99
N ALA A 127 10.66 6.58 24.33
CA ALA A 127 11.00 5.51 25.26
C ALA A 127 10.16 4.23 25.04
N LEU A 128 8.87 4.39 24.71
CA LEU A 128 7.95 3.27 24.48
C LEU A 128 8.16 2.58 23.12
N PHE A 129 8.44 3.33 22.07
CA PHE A 129 8.58 2.79 20.71
C PHE A 129 10.02 2.35 20.39
N ASN A 130 11.02 2.92 21.06
CA ASN A 130 12.43 2.52 20.93
C ASN A 130 12.74 1.15 21.54
N GLN A 131 11.83 0.56 22.32
CA GLN A 131 11.97 -0.82 22.80
C GLN A 131 11.83 -1.87 21.67
N TYR A 132 11.34 -1.45 20.50
CA TYR A 132 11.23 -2.27 19.31
C TYR A 132 12.32 -1.90 18.31
N ASP A 133 13.00 -2.91 17.75
CA ASP A 133 14.09 -2.72 16.79
C ASP A 133 13.64 -1.91 15.56
N GLY A 134 14.55 -1.08 15.05
CA GLY A 134 14.35 -0.30 13.84
C GLY A 134 13.52 0.96 14.03
N PHE A 135 13.33 1.44 15.27
CA PHE A 135 12.79 2.77 15.55
C PHE A 135 13.65 3.86 14.86
N LYS A 136 13.00 4.84 14.21
CA LYS A 136 13.67 5.98 13.57
C LYS A 136 13.36 7.30 14.24
N GLU A 137 12.10 7.71 14.22
CA GLU A 137 11.68 8.99 14.77
C GLU A 137 10.23 8.98 15.26
N VAL A 138 9.94 9.86 16.23
CA VAL A 138 8.59 10.24 16.63
C VAL A 138 8.34 11.68 16.21
N ARG A 139 7.19 11.92 15.59
CA ARG A 139 6.73 13.26 15.22
C ARG A 139 5.34 13.53 15.80
N LEU A 140 5.29 14.40 16.80
CA LEU A 140 4.04 14.94 17.34
C LEU A 140 3.41 15.94 16.35
N VAL A 141 2.08 16.00 16.33
CA VAL A 141 1.37 17.00 15.52
C VAL A 141 1.14 18.26 16.37
N PRO A 142 1.77 19.41 16.08
CA PRO A 142 1.63 20.60 16.92
C PRO A 142 0.20 21.18 16.93
N SER A 143 -0.60 20.89 15.89
CA SER A 143 -2.01 21.26 15.83
C SER A 143 -2.93 20.37 16.67
N LYS A 144 -2.47 19.18 17.10
CA LYS A 144 -3.29 18.13 17.72
C LYS A 144 -2.46 17.26 18.67
N LYS A 145 -2.56 17.54 19.97
CA LYS A 145 -1.80 16.84 21.04
C LYS A 145 -2.21 15.37 21.22
N ASP A 146 -3.37 14.98 20.70
CA ASP A 146 -3.91 13.62 20.73
C ASP A 146 -3.30 12.71 19.65
N LEU A 147 -2.47 13.25 18.76
CA LEU A 147 -1.96 12.58 17.56
C LEU A 147 -0.43 12.61 17.46
N ALA A 148 0.15 11.47 17.09
CA ALA A 148 1.58 11.37 16.77
C ALA A 148 1.83 10.43 15.61
N PHE A 149 3.03 10.51 15.04
CA PHE A 149 3.55 9.56 14.07
C PHE A 149 4.83 8.93 14.58
N VAL A 150 5.01 7.65 14.31
CA VAL A 150 6.25 6.94 14.60
C VAL A 150 6.74 6.26 13.33
N GLU A 151 7.98 6.52 12.92
CA GLU A 151 8.59 5.85 11.78
C GLU A 151 9.55 4.74 12.24
N TYR A 152 9.45 3.60 11.57
CA TYR A 152 10.39 2.49 11.65
C TYR A 152 11.14 2.31 10.33
N GLU A 153 12.22 1.56 10.38
CA GLU A 153 13.00 1.17 9.22
C GLU A 153 12.23 0.21 8.31
N THR A 154 11.48 -0.72 8.89
CA THR A 154 10.70 -1.70 8.14
C THR A 154 9.25 -1.77 8.60
N GLU A 155 8.36 -2.11 7.65
CA GLU A 155 6.94 -2.41 7.90
C GLU A 155 6.73 -3.59 8.86
N MET A 156 7.69 -4.52 8.93
CA MET A 156 7.61 -5.68 9.82
C MET A 156 7.82 -5.26 11.27
N GLN A 157 8.83 -4.42 11.54
CA GLN A 157 9.10 -3.86 12.86
C GLN A 157 7.96 -2.96 13.34
N ALA A 158 7.48 -2.07 12.47
CA ALA A 158 6.29 -1.27 12.75
C ALA A 158 5.07 -2.14 13.08
N GLY A 159 4.86 -3.24 12.35
CA GLY A 159 3.77 -4.18 12.63
C GLY A 159 3.88 -4.87 13.99
N MET A 160 5.10 -5.21 14.43
CA MET A 160 5.32 -5.79 15.76
C MET A 160 5.06 -4.78 16.87
N ALA A 161 5.58 -3.55 16.73
CA ALA A 161 5.33 -2.46 17.66
C ALA A 161 3.83 -2.14 17.75
N LYS A 162 3.13 -2.08 16.61
CA LYS A 162 1.67 -1.94 16.56
C LYS A 162 0.97 -3.03 17.36
N GLN A 163 1.25 -4.31 17.10
CA GLN A 163 0.51 -5.40 17.76
C GLN A 163 0.69 -5.39 19.29
N ALA A 164 1.86 -4.96 19.76
CA ALA A 164 2.17 -4.94 21.17
C ALA A 164 1.70 -3.66 21.87
N LEU A 165 1.65 -2.52 21.17
CA LEU A 165 1.29 -1.21 21.73
C LEU A 165 -0.15 -0.78 21.43
N HIS A 166 -0.86 -1.47 20.52
CA HIS A 166 -2.27 -1.18 20.24
C HIS A 166 -3.13 -1.52 21.47
N LYS A 167 -3.95 -0.55 21.90
CA LYS A 167 -4.71 -0.56 23.15
C LYS A 167 -3.85 -0.60 24.42
N PHE A 168 -2.57 -0.23 24.33
CA PHE A 168 -1.71 -0.11 25.49
C PHE A 168 -2.12 1.10 26.35
N LYS A 169 -2.30 0.87 27.65
CA LYS A 169 -2.67 1.92 28.61
C LYS A 169 -1.41 2.49 29.23
N MET A 170 -1.03 3.71 28.83
CA MET A 170 0.13 4.40 29.41
C MET A 170 -0.10 4.83 30.88
N LYS A 171 -1.33 5.25 31.22
CA LYS A 171 -1.72 5.70 32.57
C LYS A 171 -3.04 5.04 32.95
N GLY A 172 -3.18 4.64 34.22
CA GLY A 172 -4.18 3.69 34.72
C GLY A 172 -5.66 3.98 34.47
N ASP A 173 -6.01 5.13 33.90
CA ASP A 173 -7.38 5.54 33.59
C ASP A 173 -7.62 5.87 32.09
N HIS A 174 -6.59 5.80 31.24
CA HIS A 174 -6.73 6.11 29.81
C HIS A 174 -7.30 4.92 29.03
N ASP A 175 -8.14 5.19 28.02
CA ASP A 175 -8.79 4.18 27.14
C ASP A 175 -7.83 3.37 26.24
N GLY A 176 -6.53 3.50 26.48
CA GLY A 176 -5.47 2.91 25.69
C GLY A 176 -5.21 3.68 24.39
N ILE A 177 -3.97 3.63 23.92
CA ILE A 177 -3.57 4.29 22.67
C ILE A 177 -4.00 3.44 21.48
N ASP A 178 -4.44 4.09 20.40
CA ASP A 178 -4.71 3.43 19.13
C ASP A 178 -3.50 3.58 18.22
N VAL A 179 -2.94 2.46 17.78
CA VAL A 179 -1.72 2.41 16.94
C VAL A 179 -2.02 1.81 15.55
N PRO A 180 -2.81 2.46 14.68
CA PRO A 180 -2.96 2.05 13.29
C PRO A 180 -1.69 2.24 12.46
N PHE A 181 -1.62 1.58 11.30
CA PHE A 181 -0.65 1.98 10.27
C PHE A 181 -1.01 3.37 9.73
N ALA A 182 0.00 4.20 9.49
CA ALA A 182 -0.23 5.48 8.84
C ALA A 182 -0.73 5.24 7.40
N ARG A 183 -1.68 6.07 6.97
CA ARG A 183 -2.14 6.06 5.59
C ARG A 183 -1.11 6.74 4.70
N ARG A 184 -0.95 6.18 3.49
CA ARG A 184 -0.05 6.71 2.47
C ARG A 184 -0.64 7.94 1.81
#